data_AF-M9U5S9-F1
#
_entry.id   AF-M9U5S9-F1
#
_cell.length_a   1.000
_cell.length_b   1.000
_cell.length_c   1.000
_cell.angle_alpha   90.00
_cell.angle_beta   90.00
_cell.angle_gamma   90.00
#
_symmetry.space_group_name_H-M   'P 1'
#
loop_
_entity.id
_entity.type
_entity.pdbx_description
1 polymer ?
#
loop_
_entity_poly.entity_id
_entity_poly.type
_entity_poly.pdbx_seq_one_letter_code
_entity_poly.pdbx_strand_id
1 'polypeptide(L)' 'MTFSELLEYSRIPKSSLMMHIQILEDEGLVTAKKDFTVNGIRMFIRITNKGKEIIKEYFKLVSNINH' A
#
# COMPACT_ATOMS: atom_id res chain seq x y z
N MET A 1 -4.31 5.17 -5.45
CA MET A 1 -3.03 5.05 -6.19
C MET A 1 -3.03 3.75 -6.96
N THR A 2 -2.44 3.74 -8.15
CA THR A 2 -2.27 2.55 -8.98
C THR A 2 -0.97 1.83 -8.62
N PHE A 3 -0.88 0.54 -8.99
CA PHE A 3 0.35 -0.23 -8.80
C PHE A 3 1.56 0.42 -9.48
N SER A 4 1.39 0.95 -10.69
CA SER A 4 2.47 1.62 -11.43
C SER A 4 2.96 2.89 -10.75
N GLU A 5 2.04 3.72 -10.22
CA GLU A 5 2.41 4.90 -9.43
C GLU A 5 3.17 4.50 -8.16
N LEU A 6 2.71 3.46 -7.45
CA LEU A 6 3.37 2.98 -6.25
C LEU A 6 4.77 2.41 -6.55
N LEU A 7 4.93 1.75 -7.69
CA LEU A 7 6.23 1.26 -8.15
C LEU A 7 7.21 2.41 -8.39
N GLU A 8 6.75 3.47 -9.06
CA GLU A 8 7.54 4.67 -9.33
C GLU A 8 7.96 5.38 -8.03
N TYR A 9 7.02 5.57 -7.09
CA TYR A 9 7.31 6.27 -5.82
C TYR A 9 8.20 5.47 -4.88
N SER A 10 7.97 4.16 -4.77
CA SER A 10 8.70 3.32 -3.81
C SER A 10 10.09 2.92 -4.28
N ARG A 11 10.34 2.90 -5.60
CA ARG A 11 11.57 2.36 -6.22
C ARG A 11 11.89 0.92 -5.81
N ILE A 12 10.90 0.19 -5.30
CA ILE A 12 11.02 -1.22 -4.92
C ILE A 12 10.95 -2.07 -6.20
N PRO A 13 11.70 -3.18 -6.30
CA PRO A 13 11.55 -4.12 -7.42
C PRO A 13 10.11 -4.59 -7.59
N LYS A 14 9.64 -4.71 -8.83
CA LYS A 14 8.23 -5.06 -9.13
C LYS A 14 7.73 -6.31 -8.40
N SER A 15 8.55 -7.37 -8.37
CA SER A 15 8.23 -8.63 -7.68
C SER A 15 8.09 -8.42 -6.16
N SER A 16 9.02 -7.69 -5.56
CA SER A 16 8.98 -7.35 -4.14
C SER A 16 7.76 -6.50 -3.81
N LEU A 17 7.46 -5.47 -4.60
CA LEU A 17 6.27 -4.64 -4.37
C LEU A 17 4.99 -5.47 -4.45
N MET A 18 4.87 -6.36 -5.43
CA MET A 18 3.73 -7.26 -5.53
C MET A 18 3.59 -8.15 -4.29
N MET A 19 4.70 -8.74 -3.82
CA MET A 19 4.74 -9.55 -2.61
C MET A 19 4.31 -8.74 -1.37
N HIS A 20 4.82 -7.52 -1.19
CA HIS A 20 4.42 -6.66 -0.08
C HIS A 20 2.93 -6.32 -0.12
N ILE A 21 2.38 -6.01 -1.29
CA ILE A 21 0.95 -5.71 -1.43
C ILE A 21 0.09 -6.92 -1.14
N GLN A 22 0.50 -8.11 -1.58
CA GLN A 22 -0.16 -9.37 -1.25
C GLN A 22 -0.25 -9.55 0.28
N ILE A 23 0.88 -9.44 0.98
CA ILE A 23 0.93 -9.59 2.45
C ILE A 23 0.03 -8.56 3.14
N LEU A 24 0.10 -7.29 2.72
CA LEU A 24 -0.73 -6.23 3.29
C LEU A 24 -2.23 -6.45 3.02
N GLU A 25 -2.59 -7.06 1.90
CA GLU A 25 -3.97 -7.41 1.56
C GLU A 25 -4.46 -8.62 2.36
N ASP A 26 -3.64 -9.66 2.50
CA ASP A 26 -3.92 -10.84 3.32
C ASP A 26 -4.18 -10.45 4.79
N GLU A 27 -3.44 -9.45 5.29
CA GLU A 27 -3.63 -8.87 6.62
C GLU A 27 -4.79 -7.86 6.70
N GLY A 28 -5.48 -7.58 5.59
CA GLY A 28 -6.59 -6.63 5.52
C GLY A 28 -6.21 -5.17 5.75
N LEU A 29 -4.94 -4.81 5.55
CA LEU A 29 -4.41 -3.45 5.72
C LEU A 29 -4.57 -2.59 4.47
N VAL A 30 -4.57 -3.24 3.31
CA VAL A 30 -4.90 -2.64 2.01
C VAL A 30 -5.91 -3.50 1.27
N THR A 31 -6.47 -2.94 0.20
CA THR A 31 -7.23 -3.67 -0.81
C THR A 31 -6.59 -3.40 -2.17
N ALA A 32 -6.42 -4.44 -2.98
CA ALA A 32 -5.94 -4.35 -4.35
C ALA A 32 -7.06 -4.79 -5.30
N LYS A 33 -7.56 -3.87 -6.12
CA LYS A 33 -8.64 -4.16 -7.07
C LYS A 33 -8.28 -3.73 -8.48
N LYS A 34 -8.61 -4.55 -9.46
CA LYS A 34 -8.52 -4.17 -10.88
C LYS A 34 -9.76 -3.36 -11.25
N ASP A 35 -9.56 -2.22 -11.90
CA ASP A 35 -10.63 -1.36 -12.38
C ASP A 35 -10.31 -0.84 -13.78
N PHE A 36 -11.35 -0.49 -14.53
CA PHE A 36 -11.22 0.04 -15.88
C PHE A 36 -10.88 1.53 -15.83
N THR A 37 -9.92 1.93 -16.64
CA THR A 37 -9.59 3.35 -16.86
C THR A 37 -9.64 3.64 -18.36
N VAL A 38 -9.63 4.93 -18.72
CA VAL A 38 -9.54 5.38 -20.12
C VAL A 38 -8.33 4.76 -20.83
N ASN A 39 -7.27 4.46 -20.08
CA ASN A 39 -6.01 3.90 -20.57
C ASN A 39 -5.88 2.38 -20.35
N GLY A 40 -7.00 1.67 -20.15
CA GLY A 40 -7.04 0.22 -19.91
C GLY A 40 -7.20 -0.16 -18.45
N ILE A 41 -7.14 -1.48 -18.17
CA ILE A 41 -7.31 -2.03 -16.82
C ILE A 41 -6.09 -1.70 -15.95
N ARG A 42 -6.32 -1.15 -14.76
CA ARG A 42 -5.27 -0.86 -13.77
C ARG A 42 -5.60 -1.49 -12.43
N MET A 43 -4.56 -1.88 -11.69
CA MET A 43 -4.67 -2.30 -10.30
C MET A 43 -4.58 -1.07 -9.39
N PHE A 44 -5.62 -0.84 -8.61
CA PHE A 44 -5.71 0.21 -7.59
C PHE A 44 -5.48 -0.37 -6.21
N ILE A 45 -4.60 0.27 -5.45
CA ILE A 45 -4.31 -0.05 -4.06
C ILE A 45 -4.93 1.04 -3.18
N ARG A 46 -5.69 0.62 -2.18
CA ARG A 46 -6.33 1.51 -1.19
C ARG A 46 -6.11 0.99 0.22
N ILE A 47 -5.64 1.87 1.10
CA ILE A 47 -5.51 1.58 2.53
C ILE A 47 -6.89 1.39 3.17
N THR A 48 -7.04 0.38 4.02
CA THR A 48 -8.27 0.14 4.78
C THR A 48 -8.31 1.00 6.05
N ASN A 49 -9.46 0.99 6.74
CA ASN A 49 -9.53 1.61 8.07
C ASN A 49 -8.58 0.93 9.07
N LYS A 50 -8.48 -0.41 9.04
CA LYS A 50 -7.49 -1.17 9.84
C LYS A 50 -6.07 -0.71 9.54
N GLY A 51 -5.71 -0.59 8.27
CA GLY A 51 -4.39 -0.10 7.85
C GLY A 51 -4.09 1.32 8.36
N LYS A 52 -5.08 2.22 8.32
CA LYS A 52 -4.92 3.59 8.84
C LYS A 52 -4.64 3.61 10.34
N GLU A 53 -5.31 2.78 11.13
CA GLU A 53 -5.07 2.71 12.58
C GLU A 53 -3.67 2.20 12.89
N ILE A 54 -3.19 1.16 12.20
CA ILE A 54 -1.82 0.66 12.37
C ILE A 54 -0.77 1.73 12.03
N ILE A 55 -0.96 2.49 10.95
CA ILE A 55 -0.03 3.58 10.59
C ILE A 55 0.01 4.67 11.68
N LYS A 56 -1.14 5.00 12.30
CA LYS A 56 -1.17 5.95 13.42
C LYS A 56 -0.37 5.43 14.61
N GLU A 57 -0.51 4.15 14.96
CA GLU A 57 0.27 3.52 16.04
C GLU A 57 1.76 3.52 15.72
N TYR A 58 2.12 3.17 14.48
CA TYR A 58 3.50 3.21 14.00
C TYR A 58 4.12 4.60 14.14
N PHE A 59 3.41 5.65 13.70
CA PHE A 59 3.91 7.03 13.87
C PHE A 59 4.07 7.43 15.34
N LYS A 60 3.15 7.00 16.23
CA LYS A 60 3.31 7.25 17.68
C LYS A 60 4.58 6.61 18.22
N LEU A 61 4.85 5.36 17.86
CA LEU A 61 6.05 4.64 18.29
C LEU A 61 7.32 5.32 17.78
N VAL A 62 7.37 5.69 16.50
CA VAL A 62 8.54 6.36 15.91
C VAL A 62 8.78 7.74 16.52
N SER A 63 7.72 8.52 16.80
CA SER A 63 7.86 9.82 17.46
C SER A 63 8.45 9.72 18.87
N ASN A 64 8.20 8.63 19.58
CA ASN A 64 8.76 8.39 20.91
C ASN A 64 10.24 7.97 20.89
N ILE A 65 10.79 7.58 19.73
CA ILE A 65 12.21 7.20 19.58
C ILE A 65 13.09 8.41 19.29
N ASN A 66 12.53 9.49 18.75
CA ASN A 66 13.26 10.72 18.39
C ASN A 66 13.32 11.77 19.53
N HIS A 67 13.01 11.36 20.77
CA HIS A 67 13.13 12.13 22.01
C HIS A 67 14.04 11.40 22.99
#